data_AF-A0A533Z0J1-F1
#
_entry.id   AF-A0A533Z0J1-F1
#
_cell.length_a   1.000
_cell.length_b   1.000
_cell.length_c   1.000
_cell.angle_alpha   90.00
_cell.angle_beta   90.00
_cell.angle_gamma   90.00
#
_symmetry.space_group_name_H-M   'P 1'
#
loop_
_entity.id
_entity.type
_entity.pdbx_description
1 polymer ?
#
loop_
_entity_poly.entity_id
_entity_poly.type
_entity_poly.pdbx_seq_one_letter_code
_entity_poly.pdbx_strand_id
1 'polypeptide(L)'
;MQQTAPARMASVRGIALRVLLAVGVVTVGGCTQKDAYVPPDLFYLFTSYAVGKNPTSVTTADFNQDGFTDLITTNIGNNSLSVLFGIGDGTFREPVTLNVGKEPRALALNDFNGDGYVDVAVACSGSDQIAIFLGLANGTFGVGPRYTIHRAPVSIVSGDFNGDQKPDLIAALRNDKLKVFLGNGDGSFVEGPLYEY
;
A
#
# COMPACT_ATOMS: atom_id res chain seq x y z
N MET A 1 -51.25 66.73 -27.66
CA MET A 1 -52.64 66.52 -27.19
C MET A 1 -53.27 65.42 -28.03
N GLN A 2 -54.21 64.68 -27.43
CA GLN A 2 -55.06 63.61 -27.98
C GLN A 2 -54.54 62.17 -27.99
N GLN A 3 -55.06 61.42 -26.99
CA GLN A 3 -55.48 60.02 -27.03
C GLN A 3 -56.29 59.68 -28.29
N THR A 4 -56.23 58.42 -28.75
CA THR A 4 -57.36 57.44 -28.72
C THR A 4 -56.96 56.09 -29.36
N ALA A 5 -57.39 54.99 -28.72
CA ALA A 5 -57.22 53.57 -29.09
C ALA A 5 -58.25 53.12 -30.18
N PRO A 6 -58.60 51.83 -30.44
CA PRO A 6 -57.98 50.51 -30.17
C PRO A 6 -58.13 49.45 -31.33
N ALA A 7 -57.66 48.23 -31.05
CA ALA A 7 -58.20 46.90 -31.43
C ALA A 7 -58.03 46.32 -32.86
N ARG A 8 -57.43 45.11 -32.95
CA ARG A 8 -58.19 43.83 -33.08
C ARG A 8 -57.28 42.59 -33.07
N MET A 9 -57.87 41.51 -32.56
CA MET A 9 -57.37 40.13 -32.43
C MET A 9 -56.69 39.54 -33.67
N ALA A 10 -55.66 38.73 -33.46
CA ALA A 10 -55.36 37.58 -34.31
C ALA A 10 -54.66 36.44 -33.52
N SER A 11 -55.41 35.35 -33.35
CA SER A 11 -55.00 33.95 -33.41
C SER A 11 -53.59 33.56 -32.93
N VAL A 12 -53.53 32.94 -31.75
CA VAL A 12 -52.40 32.14 -31.26
C VAL A 12 -52.12 30.98 -32.23
N ARG A 13 -50.93 30.95 -32.84
CA ARG A 13 -50.38 29.74 -33.47
C ARG A 13 -49.24 29.23 -32.60
N GLY A 14 -49.44 28.05 -32.02
CA GLY A 14 -48.48 27.39 -31.13
C GLY A 14 -47.19 27.04 -31.86
N ILE A 15 -46.08 27.48 -31.29
CA ILE A 15 -44.73 27.03 -31.65
C ILE A 15 -44.51 25.72 -30.89
N ALA A 16 -44.67 24.59 -31.56
CA ALA A 16 -44.24 23.31 -31.03
C ALA A 16 -42.72 23.20 -31.18
N LEU A 17 -41.99 23.59 -30.12
CA LEU A 17 -40.55 23.35 -29.99
C LEU A 17 -40.33 21.85 -29.76
N ARG A 18 -39.86 21.13 -30.79
CA ARG A 18 -39.45 19.73 -30.63
C ARG A 18 -38.11 19.68 -29.89
N VAL A 19 -38.16 19.46 -28.58
CA VAL A 19 -37.00 19.03 -27.81
C VAL A 19 -36.78 17.55 -28.12
N LEU A 20 -35.76 17.21 -28.91
CA LEU A 20 -35.26 15.83 -28.97
C LEU A 20 -34.54 15.55 -27.66
N LEU A 21 -35.19 14.81 -26.77
CA LEU A 21 -34.53 14.22 -25.60
C LEU A 21 -33.65 13.07 -26.11
N ALA A 22 -32.35 13.31 -26.26
CA ALA A 22 -31.39 12.22 -26.43
C ALA A 22 -31.23 11.55 -25.07
N VAL A 23 -32.01 10.49 -24.82
CA VAL A 23 -31.77 9.57 -23.71
C VAL A 23 -30.51 8.78 -24.07
N GLY A 24 -29.36 9.30 -23.65
CA GLY A 24 -28.11 8.55 -23.67
C GLY A 24 -28.23 7.42 -22.66
N VAL A 25 -28.53 6.22 -23.14
CA VAL A 25 -28.44 5.00 -22.33
C VAL A 25 -26.96 4.76 -22.05
N VAL A 26 -26.51 5.13 -20.86
CA VAL A 26 -25.23 4.67 -20.33
C VAL A 26 -25.41 3.21 -19.98
N THR A 27 -25.08 2.31 -20.91
CA THR A 27 -24.92 0.90 -20.56
C THR A 27 -23.68 0.81 -19.68
N VAL A 28 -23.90 0.68 -18.37
CA VAL A 28 -22.85 0.21 -17.48
C VAL A 28 -22.55 -1.21 -17.96
N GLY A 29 -21.45 -1.37 -18.70
CA GLY A 29 -20.92 -2.68 -19.03
C GLY A 29 -20.47 -3.31 -17.73
N GLY A 30 -21.38 -3.99 -17.03
CA GLY A 30 -21.00 -4.86 -15.94
C GLY A 30 -20.00 -5.87 -16.49
N CYS A 31 -18.85 -6.00 -15.83
CA CYS A 31 -17.91 -7.04 -16.14
C CYS A 31 -18.66 -8.39 -16.06
N THR A 32 -18.99 -8.98 -17.21
CA THR A 32 -19.37 -10.37 -17.24
C THR A 32 -18.10 -11.14 -16.95
N GLN A 33 -17.96 -11.70 -15.75
CA GLN A 33 -16.96 -12.74 -15.50
C GLN A 33 -17.26 -13.85 -16.50
N LYS A 34 -16.56 -13.82 -17.64
CA LYS A 34 -16.85 -14.66 -18.80
C LYS A 34 -16.24 -16.04 -18.66
N ASP A 35 -15.40 -16.21 -17.64
CA ASP A 35 -14.80 -17.48 -17.31
C ASP A 35 -15.64 -18.13 -16.22
N ALA A 36 -16.24 -19.27 -16.56
CA ALA A 36 -16.81 -20.16 -15.58
C ALA A 36 -15.74 -20.41 -14.50
N TYR A 37 -16.11 -20.30 -13.23
CA TYR A 37 -15.26 -20.78 -12.14
C TYR A 37 -14.96 -22.26 -12.41
N VAL A 38 -13.75 -22.53 -12.90
CA VAL A 38 -13.21 -23.87 -12.98
C VAL A 38 -12.67 -24.15 -11.57
N PRO A 39 -13.33 -25.02 -10.78
CA PRO A 39 -12.77 -25.38 -9.48
C PRO A 39 -11.34 -25.88 -9.72
N PRO A 40 -10.38 -25.54 -8.84
CA PRO A 40 -9.04 -26.08 -8.96
C PRO A 40 -9.14 -27.59 -9.08
N ASP A 41 -8.34 -28.18 -9.97
CA ASP A 41 -8.22 -29.63 -10.11
C ASP A 41 -8.17 -30.26 -8.71
N LEU A 42 -8.91 -31.35 -8.45
CA LEU A 42 -8.85 -32.03 -7.16
C LEU A 42 -7.43 -32.53 -6.83
N PHE A 43 -6.52 -32.53 -7.82
CA PHE A 43 -5.09 -32.78 -7.71
C PHE A 43 -4.21 -31.52 -7.80
N TYR A 44 -4.80 -30.32 -7.74
CA TYR A 44 -4.08 -29.05 -7.71
C TYR A 44 -3.36 -28.93 -6.36
N LEU A 45 -2.13 -29.44 -6.35
CA LEU A 45 -1.16 -29.21 -5.32
C LEU A 45 -1.02 -27.68 -5.19
N PHE A 46 -1.29 -27.15 -4.00
CA PHE A 46 -0.97 -25.75 -3.72
C PHE A 46 0.47 -25.49 -4.14
N THR A 47 0.71 -24.44 -4.91
CA THR A 47 2.09 -24.03 -5.18
C THR A 47 2.69 -23.54 -3.88
N SER A 48 3.72 -24.24 -3.40
CA SER A 48 4.48 -23.84 -2.21
C SER A 48 5.79 -23.18 -2.62
N TYR A 49 6.04 -21.98 -2.12
CA TYR A 49 7.31 -21.31 -2.27
C TYR A 49 8.16 -21.49 -1.02
N ALA A 50 9.41 -21.89 -1.19
CA ALA A 50 10.35 -21.90 -0.09
C ALA A 50 10.60 -20.46 0.36
N VAL A 51 10.58 -20.22 1.68
CA VAL A 51 10.99 -18.96 2.32
C VAL A 51 11.91 -19.29 3.48
N GLY A 52 12.36 -18.27 4.21
CA GLY A 52 13.11 -18.49 5.45
C GLY A 52 12.32 -19.26 6.52
N LYS A 53 13.02 -19.77 7.53
CA LYS A 53 12.43 -20.58 8.60
C LYS A 53 11.57 -19.72 9.53
N ASN A 54 10.48 -20.33 10.00
CA ASN A 54 9.49 -19.74 10.89
C ASN A 54 8.99 -18.39 10.34
N PRO A 55 8.33 -18.39 9.17
CA PRO A 55 7.71 -17.17 8.67
C PRO A 55 6.60 -16.72 9.64
N THR A 56 6.56 -15.44 10.00
CA THR A 56 5.60 -14.90 10.99
C THR A 56 4.62 -13.89 10.43
N SER A 57 4.98 -13.23 9.33
CA SER A 57 4.13 -12.25 8.66
C SER A 57 4.38 -12.29 7.16
N VAL A 58 3.37 -11.89 6.40
CA VAL A 58 3.43 -11.66 4.95
C VAL A 58 2.73 -10.34 4.65
N THR A 59 3.29 -9.56 3.74
CA THR A 59 2.65 -8.38 3.17
C THR A 59 2.93 -8.31 1.67
N THR A 60 2.20 -7.43 0.97
CA THR A 60 2.20 -7.32 -0.48
C THR A 60 2.45 -5.89 -0.94
N ALA A 61 3.20 -5.73 -2.02
CA ALA A 61 3.36 -4.49 -2.77
C ALA A 61 3.88 -4.81 -4.18
N ASP A 62 3.96 -3.82 -5.05
CA ASP A 62 4.73 -3.93 -6.30
C ASP A 62 6.13 -3.36 -6.01
N PHE A 63 7.07 -4.21 -5.60
CA PHE A 63 8.40 -3.78 -5.14
C PHE A 63 9.35 -3.48 -6.30
N ASN A 64 9.07 -4.00 -7.50
CA ASN A 64 9.89 -3.81 -8.70
C ASN A 64 9.22 -2.92 -9.78
N GLN A 65 8.02 -2.42 -9.52
CA GLN A 65 7.21 -1.58 -10.41
C GLN A 65 6.91 -2.22 -11.77
N ASP A 66 6.77 -3.54 -11.81
CA ASP A 66 6.39 -4.26 -13.03
C ASP A 66 4.86 -4.36 -13.23
N GLY A 67 4.08 -3.84 -12.30
CA GLY A 67 2.62 -3.85 -12.30
C GLY A 67 2.02 -5.13 -11.71
N PHE A 68 2.83 -6.08 -11.24
CA PHE A 68 2.38 -7.28 -10.57
C PHE A 68 2.55 -7.17 -9.05
N THR A 69 1.70 -7.88 -8.33
CA THR A 69 1.79 -7.93 -6.87
C THR A 69 2.88 -8.91 -6.45
N ASP A 70 3.82 -8.43 -5.65
CA ASP A 70 4.87 -9.19 -5.01
C ASP A 70 4.53 -9.49 -3.54
N LEU A 71 5.30 -10.39 -2.93
CA LEU A 71 5.21 -10.73 -1.51
C LEU A 71 6.52 -10.44 -0.79
N ILE A 72 6.42 -10.07 0.49
CA ILE A 72 7.55 -10.10 1.42
C ILE A 72 7.14 -10.79 2.72
N THR A 73 7.97 -11.73 3.20
CA THR A 73 7.75 -12.43 4.47
C THR A 73 8.80 -12.06 5.51
N THR A 74 8.42 -12.05 6.78
CA THR A 74 9.37 -12.03 7.91
C THR A 74 9.69 -13.44 8.37
N ASN A 75 10.98 -13.78 8.51
CA ASN A 75 11.42 -15.13 8.87
C ASN A 75 12.24 -15.10 10.18
N ILE A 76 11.57 -15.32 11.32
CA ILE A 76 12.22 -15.17 12.64
C ILE A 76 13.34 -16.18 12.87
N GLY A 77 13.24 -17.38 12.29
CA GLY A 77 14.22 -18.45 12.49
C GLY A 77 15.55 -18.21 11.77
N ASN A 78 15.55 -17.35 10.74
CA ASN A 78 16.73 -17.01 9.95
C ASN A 78 17.21 -15.57 10.13
N ASN A 79 16.48 -14.72 10.85
CA ASN A 79 16.74 -13.28 10.92
C ASN A 79 16.79 -12.65 9.52
N SER A 80 15.80 -12.98 8.69
CA SER A 80 15.75 -12.57 7.29
C SER A 80 14.33 -12.20 6.86
N LEU A 81 14.24 -11.53 5.71
CA LEU A 81 13.03 -11.42 4.91
C LEU A 81 13.18 -12.25 3.63
N SER A 82 12.07 -12.75 3.09
CA SER A 82 12.03 -13.32 1.74
C SER A 82 11.13 -12.45 0.88
N VAL A 83 11.65 -11.94 -0.25
CA VAL A 83 10.90 -11.17 -1.25
C VAL A 83 10.63 -12.06 -2.45
N LEU A 84 9.37 -12.25 -2.81
CA LEU A 84 8.94 -13.10 -3.91
C LEU A 84 8.29 -12.21 -4.97
N PHE A 85 8.93 -12.10 -6.13
CA PHE A 85 8.41 -11.28 -7.23
C PHE A 85 7.33 -12.01 -7.99
N GLY A 86 6.17 -11.38 -8.16
CA GLY A 86 5.05 -11.90 -8.93
C GLY A 86 5.39 -11.94 -10.42
N ILE A 87 4.69 -12.80 -11.17
CA ILE A 87 4.79 -12.82 -12.64
C ILE A 87 3.44 -12.61 -13.33
N GLY A 88 2.42 -12.19 -12.58
CA GLY A 88 1.12 -11.75 -13.09
C GLY A 88 0.05 -12.83 -13.27
N ASP A 89 0.39 -14.11 -13.07
CA ASP A 89 -0.54 -15.24 -13.20
C ASP A 89 -0.90 -15.88 -11.85
N GLY A 90 -0.57 -15.19 -10.74
CA GLY A 90 -0.73 -15.70 -9.37
C GLY A 90 0.44 -16.57 -8.89
N THR A 91 1.49 -16.72 -9.68
CA THR A 91 2.74 -17.37 -9.30
C THR A 91 3.87 -16.36 -9.08
N PHE A 92 4.93 -16.83 -8.40
CA PHE A 92 6.07 -16.02 -7.97
C PHE A 92 7.40 -16.65 -8.42
N ARG A 93 8.43 -15.82 -8.52
CA ARG A 93 9.83 -16.25 -8.70
C ARG A 93 10.42 -16.78 -7.40
N GLU A 94 11.60 -17.39 -7.50
CA GLU A 94 12.42 -17.76 -6.34
C GLU A 94 12.68 -16.54 -5.43
N PRO A 95 12.68 -16.72 -4.10
CA PRO A 95 12.78 -15.61 -3.17
C PRO A 95 14.17 -14.96 -3.19
N VAL A 96 14.20 -13.64 -3.17
CA VAL A 96 15.39 -12.89 -2.75
C VAL A 96 15.40 -12.78 -1.24
N THR A 97 16.54 -13.11 -0.62
CA THR A 97 16.69 -13.07 0.84
C THR A 97 17.36 -11.78 1.29
N LEU A 98 16.74 -11.06 2.22
CA LEU A 98 17.33 -9.88 2.88
C LEU A 98 17.69 -10.22 4.32
N ASN A 99 18.94 -10.05 4.72
CA ASN A 99 19.36 -10.26 6.11
C ASN A 99 19.00 -9.02 6.95
N VAL A 100 18.33 -9.24 8.07
CA VAL A 100 17.83 -8.17 8.95
C VAL A 100 18.29 -8.38 10.39
N GLY A 101 17.74 -7.59 11.31
CA GLY A 101 17.96 -7.78 12.74
C GLY A 101 17.41 -9.11 13.27
N LYS A 102 17.67 -9.39 14.54
CA LYS A 102 17.22 -10.63 15.18
C LYS A 102 15.71 -10.62 15.39
N GLU A 103 15.06 -11.76 15.12
CA GLU A 103 13.62 -11.98 15.23
C GLU A 103 12.78 -10.85 14.57
N PRO A 104 12.83 -10.68 13.24
CA PRO A 104 11.94 -9.75 12.54
C PRO A 104 10.48 -10.18 12.70
N ARG A 105 9.64 -9.34 13.33
CA ARG A 105 8.24 -9.68 13.63
C ARG A 105 7.25 -9.01 12.70
N ALA A 106 7.45 -7.74 12.42
CA ALA A 106 6.50 -6.92 11.67
C ALA A 106 7.22 -6.00 10.67
N LEU A 107 6.47 -5.57 9.67
CA LEU A 107 6.92 -4.70 8.59
C LEU A 107 5.92 -3.55 8.43
N ALA A 108 6.43 -2.38 8.05
CA ALA A 108 5.64 -1.31 7.46
C ALA A 108 6.26 -0.92 6.12
N LEU A 109 5.41 -0.63 5.15
CA LEU A 109 5.80 -0.23 3.79
C LEU A 109 5.41 1.23 3.57
N ASN A 110 6.30 2.01 2.95
CA ASN A 110 6.01 3.36 2.47
C ASN A 110 7.15 3.84 1.54
N ASP A 111 7.02 5.01 0.93
CA ASP A 111 8.13 5.71 0.25
C ASP A 111 8.79 6.67 1.25
N PHE A 112 9.76 6.20 2.04
CA PHE A 112 10.36 6.96 3.14
C PHE A 112 11.34 8.03 2.66
N ASN A 113 11.87 7.93 1.45
CA ASN A 113 12.86 8.84 0.87
C ASN A 113 12.31 9.69 -0.29
N GLY A 114 11.05 9.51 -0.66
CA GLY A 114 10.35 10.30 -1.69
C GLY A 114 10.82 10.00 -3.13
N ASP A 115 11.42 8.83 -3.38
CA ASP A 115 11.94 8.46 -4.69
C ASP A 115 10.93 7.70 -5.57
N GLY A 116 9.75 7.40 -5.01
CA GLY A 116 8.66 6.71 -5.66
C GLY A 116 8.74 5.19 -5.58
N TYR A 117 9.77 4.61 -4.97
CA TYR A 117 9.90 3.17 -4.76
C TYR A 117 9.43 2.75 -3.36
N VAL A 118 8.96 1.51 -3.24
CA VAL A 118 8.46 1.01 -1.96
C VAL A 118 9.64 0.65 -1.06
N ASP A 119 9.76 1.36 0.06
CA ASP A 119 10.70 1.07 1.14
C ASP A 119 10.07 0.17 2.21
N VAL A 120 10.93 -0.41 3.05
CA VAL A 120 10.55 -1.38 4.09
C VAL A 120 11.16 -0.98 5.43
N ALA A 121 10.31 -0.80 6.44
CA ALA A 121 10.71 -0.68 7.84
C ALA A 121 10.42 -1.99 8.58
N VAL A 122 11.41 -2.52 9.31
CA VAL A 122 11.37 -3.86 9.92
C VAL A 122 11.51 -3.78 11.43
N ALA A 123 10.49 -4.22 12.17
CA ALA A 123 10.55 -4.39 13.61
C ALA A 123 11.30 -5.68 13.98
N CYS A 124 12.54 -5.55 14.47
CA CYS A 124 13.41 -6.68 14.84
C CYS A 124 13.45 -6.85 16.36
N SER A 125 12.55 -7.68 16.91
CA SER A 125 12.32 -7.78 18.36
C SER A 125 13.50 -8.34 19.14
N GLY A 126 14.24 -9.28 18.56
CA GLY A 126 15.34 -9.98 19.24
C GLY A 126 16.64 -9.16 19.30
N SER A 127 16.66 -8.02 18.61
CA SER A 127 17.77 -7.07 18.60
C SER A 127 17.35 -5.66 19.02
N ASP A 128 16.12 -5.49 19.52
CA ASP A 128 15.57 -4.21 19.98
C ASP A 128 15.77 -3.06 18.98
N GLN A 129 15.55 -3.32 17.68
CA GLN A 129 15.81 -2.34 16.63
C GLN A 129 14.72 -2.29 15.56
N ILE A 130 14.60 -1.13 14.92
CA ILE A 130 13.92 -0.95 13.64
C ILE A 130 15.00 -0.84 12.56
N ALA A 131 14.90 -1.63 11.49
CA ALA A 131 15.80 -1.56 10.35
C ALA A 131 15.06 -1.03 9.12
N ILE A 132 15.68 -0.10 8.39
CA ILE A 132 15.12 0.47 7.15
C ILE A 132 15.84 -0.14 5.95
N PHE A 133 15.08 -0.47 4.92
CA PHE A 133 15.56 -0.88 3.61
C PHE A 133 14.90 0.02 2.57
N LEU A 134 15.70 0.64 1.71
CA LEU A 134 15.22 1.55 0.69
C LEU A 134 15.01 0.79 -0.62
N GLY A 135 13.82 0.87 -1.20
CA GLY A 135 13.54 0.36 -2.53
C GLY A 135 14.40 1.05 -3.57
N LEU A 136 14.72 0.36 -4.66
CA LEU A 136 15.52 0.89 -5.73
C LEU A 136 14.84 0.61 -7.07
N ALA A 137 15.14 1.45 -8.07
CA ALA A 137 14.59 1.37 -9.42
C ALA A 137 14.77 0.03 -10.14
N ASN A 138 15.70 -0.81 -9.69
CA ASN A 138 15.94 -2.14 -10.24
C ASN A 138 15.22 -3.26 -9.49
N GLY A 139 14.28 -2.92 -8.59
CA GLY A 139 13.54 -3.87 -7.74
C GLY A 139 14.38 -4.49 -6.62
N THR A 140 15.55 -3.93 -6.31
CA THR A 140 16.38 -4.37 -5.17
C THR A 140 16.25 -3.42 -4.00
N PHE A 141 16.84 -3.78 -2.86
CA PHE A 141 16.78 -2.98 -1.64
C PHE A 141 18.17 -2.53 -1.20
N GLY A 142 18.35 -1.22 -1.06
CA GLY A 142 19.48 -0.60 -0.38
C GLY A 142 19.37 -0.73 1.13
N VAL A 143 20.51 -0.84 1.82
CA VAL A 143 20.53 -0.85 3.29
C VAL A 143 20.38 0.59 3.80
N GLY A 144 19.30 0.84 4.53
CA GLY A 144 19.04 2.11 5.20
C GLY A 144 19.51 2.14 6.66
N PRO A 145 19.13 3.21 7.40
CA PRO A 145 19.45 3.36 8.81
C PRO A 145 18.86 2.26 9.70
N ARG A 146 19.44 2.12 10.89
CA ARG A 146 18.91 1.26 11.96
C ARG A 146 18.78 2.04 13.24
N TYR A 147 17.66 1.87 13.92
CA TYR A 147 17.32 2.58 15.14
C TYR A 147 17.22 1.58 16.28
N THR A 148 18.15 1.65 17.23
CA THR A 148 18.07 0.88 18.48
C THR A 148 17.08 1.56 19.41
N ILE A 149 16.06 0.83 19.83
CA ILE A 149 14.96 1.37 20.66
C ILE A 149 14.95 0.78 22.07
N HIS A 150 15.96 -0.05 22.38
CA HIS A 150 16.25 -0.64 23.70
C HIS A 150 15.07 -1.38 24.35
N ARG A 151 14.14 -1.84 23.51
CA ARG A 151 12.97 -2.63 23.88
C ARG A 151 12.44 -3.32 22.64
N ALA A 152 11.92 -4.53 22.79
CA ALA A 152 11.45 -5.33 21.66
C ALA A 152 10.26 -4.67 20.94
N PRO A 153 10.41 -4.21 19.68
CA PRO A 153 9.26 -3.83 18.86
C PRO A 153 8.48 -5.09 18.45
N VAL A 154 7.16 -5.03 18.55
CA VAL A 154 6.27 -6.14 18.20
C VAL A 154 5.39 -5.85 16.99
N SER A 155 5.10 -4.58 16.73
CA SER A 155 4.36 -4.10 15.56
C SER A 155 4.90 -2.74 15.15
N ILE A 156 4.74 -2.40 13.87
CA ILE A 156 5.13 -1.12 13.30
C ILE A 156 4.13 -0.70 12.25
N VAL A 157 3.80 0.59 12.20
CA VAL A 157 2.94 1.20 11.17
C VAL A 157 3.60 2.45 10.63
N SER A 158 3.24 2.83 9.40
CA SER A 158 3.67 4.08 8.77
C SER A 158 2.47 4.93 8.36
N GLY A 159 2.66 6.24 8.34
CA GLY A 159 1.73 7.26 7.86
C GLY A 159 2.29 8.64 8.13
N ASP A 160 1.72 9.68 7.53
CA ASP A 160 2.01 11.06 7.94
C ASP A 160 1.18 11.37 9.21
N PHE A 161 1.82 11.34 10.37
CA PHE A 161 1.15 11.52 11.66
C PHE A 161 1.28 12.95 12.20
N ASN A 162 2.18 13.76 11.62
CA ASN A 162 2.43 15.14 12.05
C ASN A 162 1.93 16.19 11.03
N GLY A 163 1.50 15.78 9.84
CA GLY A 163 0.96 16.63 8.77
C GLY A 163 2.03 17.30 7.89
N ASP A 164 3.27 16.80 7.88
CA ASP A 164 4.38 17.39 7.12
C ASP A 164 4.59 16.75 5.72
N GLN A 165 3.71 15.82 5.33
CA GLN A 165 3.74 15.04 4.09
C GLN A 165 4.96 14.13 3.94
N LYS A 166 5.63 13.80 5.04
CA LYS A 166 6.70 12.79 5.07
C LYS A 166 6.21 11.59 5.86
N PRO A 167 6.45 10.37 5.37
CA PRO A 167 6.09 9.19 6.13
C PRO A 167 6.80 9.10 7.48
N ASP A 168 6.02 9.05 8.55
CA ASP A 168 6.47 8.73 9.91
C ASP A 168 6.35 7.22 10.18
N LEU A 169 6.91 6.77 11.30
CA LEU A 169 6.75 5.43 11.84
C LEU A 169 6.27 5.47 13.28
N ILE A 170 5.38 4.54 13.65
CA ILE A 170 5.03 4.27 15.05
C ILE A 170 5.28 2.80 15.33
N ALA A 171 6.10 2.52 16.35
CA ALA A 171 6.39 1.18 16.81
C ALA A 171 5.69 0.88 18.14
N ALA A 172 4.94 -0.23 18.17
CA ALA A 172 4.45 -0.79 19.41
C ALA A 172 5.53 -1.65 20.06
N LEU A 173 5.83 -1.37 21.32
CA LEU A 173 6.88 -2.02 22.09
C LEU A 173 6.28 -2.99 23.09
N ARG A 174 7.03 -4.04 23.41
CA ARG A 174 6.61 -4.99 24.44
C ARG A 174 6.41 -4.28 25.80
N ASN A 175 5.38 -4.74 26.51
CA ASN A 175 4.96 -4.38 27.88
C ASN A 175 4.11 -3.13 28.06
N ASP A 176 4.10 -2.13 27.16
CA ASP A 176 3.29 -0.91 27.38
C ASP A 176 3.45 0.21 26.35
N LYS A 177 4.63 0.39 25.76
CA LYS A 177 4.99 1.68 25.15
C LYS A 177 4.74 1.73 23.64
N LEU A 178 4.39 2.92 23.15
CA LEU A 178 4.52 3.28 21.74
C LEU A 178 5.70 4.24 21.57
N LYS A 179 6.50 4.06 20.53
CA LYS A 179 7.57 4.98 20.15
C LYS A 179 7.29 5.54 18.76
N VAL A 180 7.30 6.87 18.65
CA VAL A 180 7.10 7.60 17.39
C VAL A 180 8.45 7.96 16.79
N PHE A 181 8.56 7.86 15.47
CA PHE A 181 9.71 8.26 14.68
C PHE A 181 9.20 9.18 13.58
N LEU A 182 9.62 10.45 13.60
CA LEU A 182 9.21 11.43 12.60
C LEU A 182 10.13 11.33 11.38
N GLY A 183 9.54 11.25 10.18
CA GLY A 183 10.26 11.08 8.93
C GLY A 183 10.93 12.38 8.46
N ASN A 184 12.18 12.29 8.03
CA ASN A 184 12.86 13.42 7.39
C ASN A 184 12.58 13.51 5.89
N GLY A 185 11.98 12.47 5.30
CA GLY A 185 11.68 12.38 3.86
C GLY A 185 12.89 12.01 3.00
N ASP A 186 13.98 11.53 3.62
CA ASP A 186 15.20 11.07 2.96
C ASP A 186 15.54 9.61 3.36
N GLY A 187 14.58 8.88 3.91
CA GLY A 187 14.76 7.54 4.46
C GLY A 187 15.30 7.51 5.89
N SER A 188 15.60 8.67 6.49
CA SER A 188 15.96 8.80 7.89
C SER A 188 14.80 9.33 8.74
N PHE A 189 14.87 9.03 10.03
CA PHE A 189 13.89 9.38 11.05
C PHE A 189 14.56 9.98 12.28
N VAL A 190 13.84 10.86 12.96
CA VAL A 190 14.19 11.37 14.29
C VAL A 190 13.22 10.84 15.33
N GLU A 191 13.68 10.66 16.56
CA GLU A 191 12.80 10.22 17.65
C GLU A 191 11.76 11.30 17.94
N GLY A 192 10.49 10.92 17.82
CA GLY A 192 9.35 11.71 18.26
C GLY A 192 9.05 11.48 19.74
N PRO A 193 7.90 11.98 20.22
CA PRO A 193 7.46 11.79 21.60
C PRO A 193 7.34 10.29 21.96
N LEU A 194 7.84 9.93 23.14
CA LEU A 194 7.57 8.63 23.76
C LEU A 194 6.30 8.74 24.60
N TYR A 195 5.33 7.89 24.31
CA TYR A 195 4.11 7.80 25.11
C TYR A 195 4.26 6.68 26.13
N GLU A 196 4.32 7.07 27.41
CA GLU A 196 4.22 6.17 28.56
C GLU A 196 2.82 6.34 29.14
N TYR A 197 2.12 5.24 29.40
CA TYR A 197 0.87 5.25 30.14
C TYR A 197 1.10 5.08 31.64
#